data_AF-A0A660Y367-F1
#
_entry.id   AF-A0A660Y367-F1
#
_cell.length_a   1.000
_cell.length_b   1.000
_cell.length_c   1.000
_cell.angle_alpha   90.00
_cell.angle_beta   90.00
_cell.angle_gamma   90.00
#
_symmetry.space_group_name_H-M   'P 1'
#
loop_
_entity.id
_entity.type
_entity.pdbx_description
1 polymer ?
#
loop_
_entity_poly.entity_id
_entity_poly.type
_entity_poly.pdbx_seq_one_letter_code
_entity_poly.pdbx_strand_id
1 'polypeptide(L)'
;MDEPFRKVISVMPEMYDDIWTAAKGMYKVEPAVADGGEVIIYAPHITEISYTHGRILDEIGYHVRDYFLKQWDRFKGYPWGVLAHSTHLKGFGWYDERTGVERPRVQVYLATGIPKERVEKVNLGYIDPSSFRPEDYMGREDEGILVLPKAGEVLYRLRERR
;
A
#
# COMPACT_ATOMS: atom_id res chain seq x y z
N MET A 1 17.03 -8.87 4.18
CA MET A 1 17.64 -8.38 2.93
C MET A 1 18.82 -7.49 3.28
N ASP A 2 19.87 -7.47 2.46
CA ASP A 2 21.07 -6.69 2.78
C ASP A 2 20.99 -5.24 2.26
N GLU A 3 20.27 -5.01 1.16
CA GLU A 3 20.04 -3.68 0.58
C GLU A 3 18.53 -3.46 0.31
N PRO A 4 18.03 -2.21 0.35
CA PRO A 4 16.63 -1.90 0.08
C PRO A 4 16.27 -1.93 -1.40
N PHE A 5 15.01 -2.25 -1.70
CA PHE A 5 14.47 -2.21 -3.06
C PHE A 5 13.81 -0.86 -3.36
N ARG A 6 13.96 -0.34 -4.57
CA ARG A 6 13.23 0.86 -5.03
C ARG A 6 11.83 0.52 -5.53
N LYS A 7 11.58 -0.75 -5.88
CA LYS A 7 10.28 -1.23 -6.36
C LYS A 7 10.02 -2.63 -5.84
N VAL A 8 8.85 -2.85 -5.25
CA VAL A 8 8.39 -4.19 -4.85
C VAL A 8 7.03 -4.46 -5.49
N ILE A 9 6.91 -5.60 -6.17
CA ILE A 9 5.67 -6.07 -6.78
C ILE A 9 5.18 -7.26 -5.97
N SER A 10 4.11 -7.05 -5.21
CA SER A 10 3.48 -8.06 -4.38
C SER A 10 2.35 -8.72 -5.17
N VAL A 11 2.60 -9.95 -5.65
CA VAL A 11 1.60 -10.76 -6.37
C VAL A 11 0.74 -11.45 -5.31
N MET A 12 -0.50 -11.01 -5.18
CA MET A 12 -1.40 -11.47 -4.12
C MET A 12 -2.10 -12.78 -4.51
N PRO A 13 -2.09 -13.81 -3.64
CA PRO A 13 -2.89 -15.01 -3.83
C PRO A 13 -4.41 -14.72 -3.87
N GLU A 14 -5.16 -15.60 -4.52
CA GLU A 14 -6.63 -15.54 -4.62
C GLU A 14 -7.37 -15.65 -3.28
N MET A 15 -6.71 -16.14 -2.22
CA MET A 15 -7.31 -16.19 -0.87
C MET A 15 -7.58 -14.81 -0.25
N TYR A 16 -7.02 -13.75 -0.84
CA TYR A 16 -7.30 -12.37 -0.46
C TYR A 16 -8.37 -11.82 -1.41
N ASP A 17 -9.57 -11.58 -0.87
CA ASP A 17 -10.77 -11.24 -1.65
C ASP A 17 -10.98 -9.72 -1.82
N ASP A 18 -10.34 -8.89 -0.99
CA ASP A 18 -10.44 -7.43 -0.98
C ASP A 18 -9.12 -6.76 -0.54
N ILE A 19 -9.01 -5.44 -0.70
CA ILE A 19 -7.82 -4.69 -0.26
C ILE A 19 -7.65 -4.74 1.26
N TRP A 20 -8.74 -4.83 2.02
CA TRP A 20 -8.68 -4.96 3.48
C TRP A 20 -7.76 -6.12 3.90
N THR A 21 -7.91 -7.25 3.23
CA THR A 21 -7.09 -8.44 3.47
C THR A 21 -5.81 -8.44 2.65
N ALA A 22 -5.79 -7.90 1.43
CA ALA A 22 -4.60 -7.87 0.57
C ALA A 22 -3.55 -6.81 0.96
N ALA A 23 -3.89 -5.85 1.82
CA ALA A 23 -2.96 -4.82 2.30
C ALA A 23 -1.68 -5.38 2.92
N LYS A 24 -1.67 -6.66 3.33
CA LYS A 24 -0.45 -7.37 3.79
C LYS A 24 0.67 -7.32 2.74
N GLY A 25 0.33 -7.29 1.46
CA GLY A 25 1.29 -7.15 0.37
C GLY A 25 2.07 -5.84 0.42
N MET A 26 1.58 -4.82 1.12
CA MET A 26 2.28 -3.57 1.38
C MET A 26 3.03 -3.61 2.72
N TYR A 27 2.32 -3.74 3.84
CA TYR A 27 2.94 -3.47 5.14
C TYR A 27 3.97 -4.53 5.58
N LYS A 28 3.98 -5.72 4.96
CA LYS A 28 5.02 -6.73 5.19
C LYS A 28 6.30 -6.50 4.41
N VAL A 29 6.28 -5.62 3.41
CA VAL A 29 7.45 -5.36 2.54
C VAL A 29 8.02 -3.97 2.72
N GLU A 30 7.23 -3.00 3.18
CA GLU A 30 7.66 -1.61 3.40
C GLU A 30 9.02 -1.46 4.12
N PRO A 31 9.36 -2.24 5.17
CA PRO A 31 10.67 -2.11 5.82
C PRO A 31 11.87 -2.50 4.94
N ALA A 32 11.64 -3.18 3.82
CA ALA A 32 12.65 -3.55 2.81
C ALA A 32 12.64 -2.61 1.59
N VAL A 33 11.80 -1.58 1.57
CA VAL A 33 11.71 -0.59 0.49
C VAL A 33 12.50 0.66 0.85
N ALA A 34 13.21 1.21 -0.12
CA ALA A 34 13.93 2.48 0.00
C ALA A 34 12.96 3.66 0.15
N ASP A 35 13.41 4.74 0.78
CA ASP A 35 12.64 5.99 0.87
C ASP A 35 12.42 6.55 -0.55
N GLY A 36 11.18 6.94 -0.85
CA GLY A 36 10.74 7.33 -2.20
C GLY A 36 10.51 6.14 -3.15
N GLY A 37 10.66 4.91 -2.67
CA GLY A 37 10.36 3.70 -3.43
C GLY A 37 8.86 3.45 -3.60
N GLU A 38 8.53 2.37 -4.32
CA GLU A 38 7.16 2.04 -4.67
C GLU A 38 6.82 0.59 -4.34
N VAL A 39 5.58 0.37 -3.90
CA VAL A 39 4.99 -0.95 -3.73
C VAL A 39 3.75 -1.08 -4.60
N ILE A 40 3.72 -2.13 -5.42
CA ILE A 40 2.60 -2.46 -6.30
C ILE A 40 1.92 -3.70 -5.73
N ILE A 41 0.64 -3.58 -5.38
CA ILE A 41 -0.22 -4.73 -5.06
C ILE A 41 -0.84 -5.19 -6.38
N TYR A 42 -0.36 -6.32 -6.89
CA TYR A 42 -0.90 -6.96 -8.09
C TYR A 42 -1.89 -8.06 -7.69
N ALA A 43 -3.17 -7.79 -7.95
CA ALA A 43 -4.29 -8.65 -7.59
C ALA A 43 -5.47 -8.41 -8.55
N PRO A 44 -5.38 -8.85 -9.82
CA PRO A 44 -6.39 -8.58 -10.84
C PRO A 44 -7.78 -9.12 -10.48
N HIS A 45 -7.85 -10.15 -9.63
CA HIS A 45 -9.09 -10.76 -9.14
C HIS A 45 -9.83 -9.89 -8.10
N ILE A 46 -9.14 -8.96 -7.44
CA ILE A 46 -9.75 -8.10 -6.41
C ILE A 46 -10.49 -6.94 -7.09
N THR A 47 -11.77 -6.79 -6.78
CA THR A 47 -12.65 -5.74 -7.34
C THR A 47 -13.23 -4.81 -6.28
N GLU A 48 -12.88 -4.98 -5.01
CA GLU A 48 -13.42 -4.21 -3.88
C GLU A 48 -12.31 -3.78 -2.91
N ILE A 49 -12.44 -2.57 -2.35
CA ILE A 49 -11.57 -2.05 -1.30
C ILE A 49 -11.82 -2.82 -0.01
N SER A 50 -13.08 -2.88 0.41
CA SER A 50 -13.48 -3.67 1.57
C SER A 50 -14.98 -3.90 1.55
N TYR A 51 -15.41 -5.16 1.67
CA TYR A 51 -16.84 -5.49 1.75
C TYR A 51 -17.50 -4.94 3.03
N THR A 52 -16.72 -4.81 4.12
CA THR A 52 -17.24 -4.38 5.43
C THR A 52 -17.04 -2.89 5.66
N HIS A 53 -15.89 -2.34 5.26
CA HIS A 53 -15.48 -0.99 5.63
C HIS A 53 -15.34 -0.03 4.44
N GLY A 54 -15.70 -0.48 3.23
CA GLY A 54 -15.52 0.26 1.97
C GLY A 54 -16.11 1.66 2.02
N ARG A 55 -17.34 1.82 2.54
CA ARG A 55 -17.99 3.14 2.66
C ARG A 55 -17.18 4.13 3.50
N ILE A 56 -16.65 3.68 4.64
CA ILE A 56 -15.84 4.56 5.50
C ILE A 56 -14.53 4.89 4.81
N LEU A 57 -13.88 3.91 4.17
CA LEU A 57 -12.63 4.11 3.44
C LEU A 57 -12.82 5.04 2.23
N ASP A 58 -13.98 5.00 1.56
CA ASP A 58 -14.35 5.92 0.49
C ASP A 58 -14.57 7.37 0.99
N GLU A 59 -14.82 7.57 2.29
CA GLU A 59 -14.94 8.89 2.93
C GLU A 59 -13.60 9.42 3.46
N ILE A 60 -12.79 8.55 4.09
CA ILE A 60 -11.57 8.97 4.78
C ILE A 60 -10.29 8.82 3.95
N GLY A 61 -10.27 7.93 2.96
CA GLY A 61 -9.08 7.60 2.17
C GLY A 61 -7.98 6.84 2.92
N TYR A 62 -6.89 6.55 2.19
CA TYR A 62 -5.65 5.97 2.70
C TYR A 62 -4.62 7.04 2.98
N HIS A 63 -4.23 7.20 4.24
CA HIS A 63 -3.32 8.26 4.67
C HIS A 63 -2.32 7.78 5.72
N VAL A 64 -1.18 8.46 5.81
CA VAL A 64 -0.16 8.22 6.82
C VAL A 64 -0.72 8.54 8.21
N ARG A 65 -0.17 7.92 9.25
CA ARG A 65 -0.63 8.12 10.63
C ARG A 65 -0.72 9.59 11.03
N ASP A 66 0.29 10.38 10.65
CA ASP A 66 0.36 11.79 10.99
C ASP A 66 -0.81 12.59 10.42
N TYR A 67 -1.33 12.25 9.22
CA TYR A 67 -2.50 12.93 8.64
C TYR A 67 -3.71 12.86 9.55
N PHE A 68 -3.97 11.70 10.17
CA PHE A 68 -5.09 11.51 11.08
C PHE A 68 -4.86 12.17 12.44
N LEU A 69 -3.70 11.93 13.06
CA LEU A 69 -3.43 12.38 14.43
C LEU A 69 -3.34 13.90 14.55
N LYS A 70 -2.81 14.55 13.52
CA LYS A 70 -2.71 16.02 13.43
C LYS A 70 -4.05 16.71 13.13
N GLN A 71 -5.08 15.93 12.80
CA GLN A 71 -6.43 16.42 12.53
C GLN A 71 -7.45 15.69 13.40
N TRP A 72 -7.08 15.37 14.65
CA TRP A 72 -7.80 14.37 15.44
C TRP A 72 -9.28 14.69 15.65
N ASP A 73 -9.64 15.97 15.83
CA ASP A 73 -11.04 16.36 15.99
C ASP A 73 -11.93 15.99 14.80
N ARG A 74 -11.38 15.91 13.59
CA ARG A 74 -12.09 15.48 12.38
C ARG A 74 -12.29 13.96 12.33
N PHE A 75 -11.35 13.20 12.88
CA PHE A 75 -11.31 11.73 12.66
C PHE A 75 -11.71 10.89 13.88
N LYS A 76 -11.73 11.47 15.09
CA LYS A 76 -12.01 10.76 16.35
C LYS A 76 -13.35 10.01 16.40
N GLY A 77 -14.32 10.40 15.56
CA GLY A 77 -15.63 9.77 15.45
C GLY A 77 -15.67 8.52 14.56
N TYR A 78 -14.63 8.26 13.76
CA TYR A 78 -14.57 7.07 12.91
C TYR A 78 -14.05 5.85 13.69
N PRO A 79 -14.35 4.61 13.27
CA PRO A 79 -13.81 3.42 13.91
C PRO A 79 -12.29 3.36 13.80
N TRP A 80 -11.60 3.29 14.95
CA TRP A 80 -10.13 3.37 14.98
C TRP A 80 -9.43 2.21 14.27
N GLY A 81 -10.07 1.03 14.20
CA GLY A 81 -9.56 -0.09 13.41
C GLY A 81 -9.47 0.22 11.91
N VAL A 82 -10.41 1.02 11.38
CA VAL A 82 -10.42 1.44 9.98
C VAL A 82 -9.36 2.52 9.73
N LEU A 83 -9.19 3.47 10.67
CA LEU A 83 -8.10 4.44 10.63
C LEU A 83 -6.74 3.74 10.66
N ALA A 84 -6.55 2.76 11.56
CA ALA A 84 -5.32 1.99 11.65
C ALA A 84 -5.03 1.23 10.35
N HIS A 85 -6.04 0.56 9.78
CA HIS A 85 -5.90 -0.12 8.49
C HIS A 85 -5.49 0.84 7.37
N SER A 86 -6.11 2.02 7.32
CA SER A 86 -5.75 3.08 6.37
C SER A 86 -4.26 3.43 6.45
N THR A 87 -3.75 3.62 7.68
CA THR A 87 -2.33 3.93 7.90
C THR A 87 -1.40 2.77 7.57
N HIS A 88 -1.82 1.53 7.80
CA HIS A 88 -0.99 0.36 7.48
C HIS A 88 -0.82 0.20 5.97
N LEU A 89 -1.86 0.44 5.17
CA LEU A 89 -1.72 0.36 3.72
C LEU A 89 -0.96 1.55 3.14
N LYS A 90 -1.18 2.78 3.64
CA LYS A 90 -0.45 3.96 3.13
C LYS A 90 1.03 3.94 3.50
N GLY A 91 1.36 3.39 4.68
CA GLY A 91 2.71 3.29 5.19
C GLY A 91 3.15 4.46 6.06
N PHE A 92 4.45 4.49 6.34
CA PHE A 92 5.11 5.59 7.01
C PHE A 92 5.08 6.85 6.16
N GLY A 93 5.22 8.00 6.81
CA GLY A 93 5.35 9.28 6.16
C GLY A 93 5.00 10.40 7.11
N TRP A 94 4.87 11.61 6.56
CA TRP A 94 4.65 12.82 7.32
C TRP A 94 3.54 13.67 6.71
N TYR A 95 2.89 14.45 7.55
CA TYR A 95 1.87 15.42 7.15
C TYR A 95 2.18 16.79 7.76
N ASP A 96 2.15 17.84 6.95
CA ASP A 96 2.28 19.23 7.37
C ASP A 96 0.89 19.84 7.59
N GLU A 97 0.52 20.16 8.83
CA GLU A 97 -0.75 20.83 9.15
C GLU A 97 -0.84 22.25 8.57
N ARG A 98 0.30 22.93 8.40
CA ARG A 98 0.33 24.33 7.96
C ARG A 98 0.08 24.42 6.46
N THR A 99 0.60 23.47 5.69
CA THR A 99 0.45 23.47 4.23
C THR A 99 -0.60 22.47 3.75
N GLY A 100 -1.05 21.55 4.61
CA GLY A 100 -1.94 20.46 4.24
C GLY A 100 -1.29 19.38 3.37
N VAL A 101 0.04 19.33 3.30
CA VAL A 101 0.76 18.43 2.38
C VAL A 101 1.13 17.14 3.09
N GLU A 102 0.71 16.01 2.53
CA GLU A 102 1.12 14.67 2.93
C GLU A 102 2.31 14.18 2.09
N ARG A 103 3.29 13.55 2.74
CA ARG A 103 4.47 12.94 2.12
C ARG A 103 4.64 11.51 2.63
N PRO A 104 4.08 10.51 1.93
CA PRO A 104 4.36 9.11 2.27
C PRO A 104 5.81 8.76 1.98
N ARG A 105 6.37 7.83 2.76
CA ARG A 105 7.72 7.30 2.60
C ARG A 105 7.85 6.48 1.33
N VAL A 106 6.80 5.74 0.98
CA VAL A 106 6.70 4.92 -0.24
C VAL A 106 5.40 5.21 -0.96
N GLN A 107 5.40 5.07 -2.28
CA GLN A 107 4.19 5.15 -3.08
C GLN A 107 3.53 3.78 -3.20
N VAL A 108 2.21 3.72 -3.03
CA VAL A 108 1.44 2.47 -3.09
C VAL A 108 0.52 2.51 -4.29
N TYR A 109 0.63 1.49 -5.14
CA TYR A 109 -0.19 1.33 -6.33
C TYR A 109 -1.01 0.05 -6.25
N LEU A 110 -2.26 0.12 -6.72
CA LEU A 110 -3.14 -1.02 -6.91
C LEU A 110 -3.21 -1.37 -8.39
N ALA A 111 -2.72 -2.56 -8.74
CA ALA A 111 -2.96 -3.21 -10.01
C ALA A 111 -4.05 -4.27 -9.81
N THR A 112 -5.31 -3.81 -9.80
CA THR A 112 -6.48 -4.60 -9.41
C THR A 112 -7.67 -4.33 -10.33
N GLY A 113 -8.73 -5.14 -10.21
CA GLY A 113 -10.00 -4.93 -10.91
C GLY A 113 -10.86 -3.79 -10.32
N ILE A 114 -10.41 -3.09 -9.29
CA ILE A 114 -11.09 -1.91 -8.75
C ILE A 114 -11.00 -0.76 -9.78
N PRO A 115 -12.11 -0.06 -10.08
CA PRO A 115 -12.09 1.08 -11.01
C PRO A 115 -11.07 2.16 -10.61
N LYS A 116 -10.35 2.69 -11.60
CA LYS A 116 -9.32 3.71 -11.42
C LYS A 116 -9.80 4.88 -10.56
N GLU A 117 -10.99 5.39 -10.86
CA GLU A 117 -11.56 6.56 -10.18
C GLU A 117 -11.74 6.30 -8.69
N ARG A 118 -12.09 5.06 -8.31
CA ARG A 118 -12.26 4.68 -6.90
C ARG A 118 -10.93 4.55 -6.19
N VAL A 119 -9.92 3.96 -6.84
CA VAL A 119 -8.56 3.85 -6.29
C VAL A 119 -7.95 5.22 -6.05
N GLU A 120 -8.05 6.12 -7.02
CA GLU A 120 -7.54 7.49 -6.91
C GLU A 120 -8.31 8.30 -5.86
N LYS A 121 -9.64 8.13 -5.77
CA LYS A 121 -10.48 8.78 -4.74
C LYS A 121 -9.99 8.48 -3.32
N VAL A 122 -9.50 7.27 -3.06
CA VAL A 122 -9.00 6.87 -1.74
C VAL A 122 -7.51 7.13 -1.54
N ASN A 123 -6.90 8.01 -2.35
CA ASN A 123 -5.51 8.44 -2.23
C ASN A 123 -4.47 7.31 -2.44
N LEU A 124 -4.74 6.43 -3.41
CA LEU A 124 -3.79 5.39 -3.86
C LEU A 124 -3.48 5.57 -5.35
N GLY A 125 -2.34 5.03 -5.78
CA GLY A 125 -2.00 4.96 -7.20
C GLY A 125 -2.75 3.82 -7.89
N TYR A 126 -3.14 4.02 -9.14
CA TYR A 126 -3.77 2.98 -9.97
C TYR A 126 -2.82 2.53 -11.08
N ILE A 127 -2.81 1.23 -11.35
CA ILE A 127 -2.18 0.61 -12.51
C ILE A 127 -3.23 -0.29 -13.16
N ASP A 128 -3.39 -0.21 -14.49
CA ASP A 128 -4.28 -1.13 -15.21
C ASP A 128 -3.66 -2.54 -15.20
N PRO A 129 -4.28 -3.52 -14.51
CA PRO A 129 -3.73 -4.86 -14.38
C PRO A 129 -3.65 -5.61 -15.72
N SER A 130 -4.45 -5.23 -16.72
CA SER A 130 -4.41 -5.87 -18.05
C SER A 130 -3.16 -5.49 -18.85
N SER A 131 -2.57 -4.33 -18.51
CA SER A 131 -1.37 -3.77 -19.13
C SER A 131 -0.08 -4.04 -18.35
N PHE A 132 -0.18 -4.58 -17.13
CA PHE A 132 0.95 -4.77 -16.22
C PHE A 132 1.25 -6.26 -16.03
N ARG A 133 2.46 -6.69 -16.39
CA ARG A 133 2.92 -8.07 -16.24
C ARG A 133 4.05 -8.15 -15.20
N PRO A 134 3.82 -8.73 -14.02
CA PRO A 134 4.88 -8.92 -13.01
C PRO A 134 6.10 -9.68 -13.54
N GLU A 135 5.91 -10.55 -14.53
CA GLU A 135 6.95 -11.36 -15.15
C GLU A 135 8.04 -10.51 -15.81
N ASP A 136 7.70 -9.34 -16.35
CA ASP A 136 8.64 -8.40 -16.98
C ASP A 136 9.65 -7.80 -15.98
N TYR A 137 9.42 -8.02 -14.68
CA TYR A 137 10.23 -7.50 -13.59
C TYR A 137 10.99 -8.59 -12.82
N MET A 138 10.78 -9.87 -13.13
CA MET A 138 11.44 -10.97 -12.44
C MET A 138 12.95 -11.01 -12.75
N GLY A 139 13.78 -11.33 -11.76
CA GLY A 139 15.23 -11.45 -11.93
C GLY A 139 15.97 -10.10 -12.01
N ARG A 140 15.32 -9.00 -11.60
CA ARG A 140 15.86 -7.62 -11.65
C ARG A 140 16.17 -7.07 -10.26
N GLU A 141 16.49 -7.97 -9.31
CA GLU A 141 16.85 -7.61 -7.94
C GLU A 141 18.11 -6.75 -7.88
N ASP A 142 19.07 -6.99 -8.77
CA ASP A 142 20.29 -6.17 -8.91
C ASP A 142 19.98 -4.73 -9.37
N GLU A 143 18.82 -4.51 -10.00
CA GLU A 143 18.31 -3.18 -10.34
C GLU A 143 17.42 -2.58 -9.23
N GLY A 144 17.35 -3.23 -8.07
CA GLY A 144 16.52 -2.82 -6.94
C GLY A 144 15.03 -3.08 -7.14
N ILE A 145 14.65 -4.06 -7.98
CA ILE A 145 13.26 -4.46 -8.22
C ILE A 145 13.04 -5.88 -7.69
N LEU A 146 12.07 -6.05 -6.79
CA LEU A 146 11.72 -7.34 -6.21
C LEU A 146 10.31 -7.74 -6.61
N VAL A 147 10.15 -8.96 -7.15
CA VAL A 147 8.84 -9.57 -7.38
C VAL A 147 8.60 -10.64 -6.33
N LEU A 148 7.52 -10.53 -5.58
CA LEU A 148 7.15 -11.46 -4.52
C LEU A 148 5.93 -12.29 -4.95
N PRO A 149 6.13 -13.53 -5.43
CA PRO A 149 5.03 -14.46 -5.63
C PRO A 149 4.44 -14.86 -4.27
N LYS A 150 3.11 -15.00 -4.21
CA LYS A 150 2.37 -15.33 -2.97
C LYS A 150 2.68 -14.37 -1.82
N ALA A 151 2.61 -13.07 -2.10
CA ALA A 151 2.87 -12.04 -1.11
C ALA A 151 1.83 -12.04 0.03
N GLY A 152 2.20 -11.39 1.14
CA GLY A 152 1.29 -11.16 2.27
C GLY A 152 1.43 -12.12 3.46
N GLU A 153 2.26 -13.16 3.36
CA GLU A 153 2.50 -14.11 4.46
C GLU A 153 3.84 -13.83 5.18
N VAL A 154 4.91 -13.62 4.41
CA VAL A 154 6.27 -13.43 4.92
C VAL A 154 6.56 -11.94 5.19
N LEU A 155 7.20 -11.64 6.32
CA LEU A 155 7.69 -10.30 6.66
C LEU A 155 9.11 -10.11 6.13
N TYR A 156 9.33 -9.02 5.39
CA TYR A 156 10.63 -8.65 4.83
C TYR A 156 11.20 -7.44 5.57
N ARG A 157 12.42 -7.58 6.09
CA ARG A 157 13.15 -6.51 6.77
C ARG A 157 14.59 -6.46 6.30
N LEU A 158 15.17 -5.26 6.28
CA LEU A 158 16.61 -5.10 6.14
C LEU A 158 17.33 -5.73 7.33
N ARG A 159 18.46 -6.37 7.06
CA ARG A 159 19.36 -6.86 8.10
C ARG A 159 19.93 -5.64 8.81
N GLU A 160 19.86 -5.62 10.14
CA GLU A 160 20.54 -4.59 10.91
C GLU A 160 22.05 -4.69 10.63
N ARG A 161 22.63 -3.65 10.03
CA ARG A 161 24.08 -3.50 9.99
C ARG A 161 24.54 -3.26 11.42
N ARG A 162 25.26 -4.22 11.99
CA ARG A 162 25.96 -4.10 13.26
C ARG A 162 27.13 -3.14 13.15
#